data_AF-Q7VG92-F1
#
_entry.id   AF-Q7VG92-F1
#
_cell.length_a   1.000
_cell.length_b   1.000
_cell.length_c   1.000
_cell.angle_alpha   90.00
_cell.angle_beta   90.00
_cell.angle_gamma   90.00
#
_symmetry.space_group_name_H-M   'P 1'
#
loop_
_entity.id
_entity.type
_entity.pdbx_description
1 polymer ?
#
loop_
_entity_poly.entity_id
_entity_poly.type
_entity_poly.pdbx_seq_one_letter_code
_entity_poly.pdbx_strand_id
1 'polypeptide(L)'
;MSNICKVKCGDKEATIKIQRPSWCCMEQGYKIIHQIAEEAEEQAKEDGLDDVETSKLIAKYVFEHIGGKLNEARIEAESKALLGENVNTYRNTCATKVSFAFNNSEIKIDDID
;
A
#
# COMPACT_ATOMS: atom_id res chain seq x y z
N MET A 1 -11.49 11.80 -20.18
CA MET A 1 -11.85 12.92 -19.27
C MET A 1 -10.79 14.00 -19.40
N SER A 2 -11.19 15.28 -19.47
CA SER A 2 -10.22 16.38 -19.44
C SER A 2 -9.52 16.39 -18.08
N ASN A 3 -8.19 16.31 -18.06
CA ASN A 3 -7.37 16.38 -16.86
C ASN A 3 -7.06 17.83 -16.46
N ILE A 4 -7.81 18.79 -16.99
CA ILE A 4 -7.62 20.21 -16.77
C ILE A 4 -8.73 20.72 -15.88
N CYS A 5 -8.38 21.13 -14.66
CA CYS A 5 -9.27 21.82 -13.73
C CYS A 5 -9.06 23.33 -13.88
N LYS A 6 -10.14 24.05 -14.22
CA LYS A 6 -10.12 25.50 -14.36
C LYS A 6 -10.93 26.11 -13.23
N VAL A 7 -10.32 27.02 -12.48
CA VAL A 7 -10.93 27.73 -11.35
C VAL A 7 -10.95 29.23 -11.62
N LYS A 8 -12.02 29.90 -11.23
CA LYS A 8 -12.23 31.34 -11.46
C LYS A 8 -12.64 32.03 -10.15
N CYS A 9 -12.10 33.21 -9.89
CA CYS A 9 -12.46 34.08 -8.77
C CYS A 9 -12.50 35.54 -9.25
N GLY A 10 -13.71 36.10 -9.41
CA GLY A 10 -13.90 37.38 -10.10
C GLY A 10 -13.36 37.31 -11.52
N ASP A 11 -12.45 38.23 -11.88
CA ASP A 11 -11.81 38.27 -13.19
C ASP A 11 -10.52 37.44 -13.29
N LYS A 12 -10.11 36.79 -12.19
CA LYS A 12 -8.93 35.93 -12.16
C LYS A 12 -9.28 34.49 -12.51
N GLU A 13 -8.41 33.85 -13.27
CA GLU A 13 -8.54 32.45 -13.68
C GLU A 13 -7.22 31.71 -13.45
N ALA A 14 -7.31 30.47 -12.98
CA ALA A 14 -6.19 29.55 -12.92
C ALA A 14 -6.57 28.20 -13.55
N THR A 15 -5.60 27.57 -14.18
CA THR A 15 -5.76 26.27 -14.83
C THR A 15 -4.73 25.30 -14.26
N ILE A 16 -5.19 24.16 -13.75
CA ILE A 16 -4.38 23.11 -13.15
C ILE A 16 -4.52 21.86 -14.01
N LYS A 17 -3.41 21.38 -14.57
CA LYS A 17 -3.36 20.06 -15.23
C LYS A 17 -3.12 18.99 -14.16
N ILE A 18 -4.15 18.24 -13.83
CA ILE A 18 -4.07 17.11 -12.89
C ILE A 18 -3.32 15.98 -13.57
N GLN A 19 -2.17 15.61 -13.00
CA GLN A 19 -1.48 14.39 -13.40
C GLN A 19 -2.06 13.23 -12.60
N ARG A 20 -2.47 12.16 -13.29
CA ARG A 20 -2.91 10.90 -12.70
C ARG A 20 -2.30 9.76 -13.51
N PRO A 21 -1.88 8.68 -12.86
CA PRO A 21 -1.53 7.47 -13.60
C PRO A 21 -2.73 6.98 -14.40
N SER A 22 -2.47 6.32 -15.52
CA SER A 22 -3.52 5.56 -16.18
C SER A 22 -4.02 4.42 -15.29
N TRP A 23 -5.31 4.08 -15.41
CA TRP A 23 -5.89 2.93 -14.71
C TRP A 23 -5.14 1.64 -15.04
N CYS A 24 -4.79 1.44 -16.32
CA CYS A 24 -4.08 0.25 -16.78
C CYS A 24 -2.76 0.04 -16.02
N CYS A 25 -1.95 1.08 -15.85
CA CYS A 25 -0.69 0.99 -15.12
C CYS A 25 -0.92 0.70 -13.62
N MET A 26 -1.88 1.38 -13.00
CA MET A 26 -2.21 1.15 -11.58
C MET A 26 -2.72 -0.26 -11.33
N GLU A 27 -3.61 -0.75 -12.19
CA GLU A 27 -4.21 -2.08 -12.08
C GLU A 27 -3.15 -3.17 -12.19
N GLN A 28 -2.17 -3.02 -13.08
CA GLN A 28 -1.06 -3.98 -13.22
C GLN A 28 -0.23 -4.08 -11.94
N GLY A 29 0.22 -2.93 -11.39
CA GLY A 29 0.97 -2.91 -10.14
C GLY A 29 0.16 -3.46 -8.95
N TYR A 30 -1.13 -3.13 -8.90
CA TYR A 30 -2.02 -3.63 -7.85
C TYR A 30 -2.25 -5.14 -7.95
N LYS A 31 -2.42 -5.70 -9.15
CA LYS A 31 -2.62 -7.15 -9.35
C LYS A 31 -1.43 -7.95 -8.84
N ILE A 32 -0.20 -7.49 -9.06
CA ILE A 32 1.01 -8.16 -8.58
C ILE A 32 0.98 -8.32 -7.06
N ILE A 33 0.77 -7.21 -6.34
CA ILE A 33 0.78 -7.24 -4.88
C ILE A 33 -0.49 -7.88 -4.29
N HIS A 34 -1.61 -7.83 -5.03
CA HIS A 34 -2.85 -8.46 -4.63
C HIS A 34 -2.74 -9.99 -4.70
N GLN A 35 -2.11 -10.54 -5.74
CA GLN A 35 -1.88 -11.98 -5.87
C GLN A 35 -1.11 -12.53 -4.65
N ILE A 36 -0.10 -11.83 -4.19
CA ILE A 36 0.69 -12.20 -3.00
C ILE A 36 -0.18 -12.21 -1.74
N ALA A 37 -1.09 -11.25 -1.63
CA ALA A 37 -2.03 -11.20 -0.51
C ALA A 37 -3.06 -12.34 -0.58
N GLU A 38 -3.52 -12.72 -1.77
CA GLU A 38 -4.43 -13.85 -1.96
C GLU A 38 -3.75 -15.18 -1.63
N GLU A 39 -2.50 -15.40 -2.08
CA GLU A 39 -1.70 -16.58 -1.73
C GLU A 39 -1.52 -16.71 -0.21
N ALA A 40 -1.25 -15.60 0.48
CA ALA A 40 -1.15 -15.59 1.94
C ALA A 40 -2.50 -15.86 2.63
N GLU A 41 -3.60 -15.40 2.04
CA GLU A 41 -4.95 -15.66 2.57
C GLU A 41 -5.37 -17.13 2.36
N GLU A 42 -5.02 -17.72 1.22
CA GLU A 42 -5.22 -19.15 0.95
C GLU A 42 -4.43 -20.01 1.94
N GLN A 43 -3.15 -19.68 2.15
CA GLN A 43 -2.32 -20.35 3.16
C GLN A 43 -2.93 -20.23 4.56
N ALA A 44 -3.40 -19.04 4.95
CA ALA A 44 -4.04 -18.84 6.26
C ALA A 44 -5.31 -19.70 6.44
N LYS A 45 -6.10 -19.86 5.37
CA LYS A 45 -7.30 -20.72 5.37
C LYS A 45 -6.92 -22.19 5.52
N GLU A 46 -5.87 -22.64 4.82
CA GLU A 46 -5.36 -24.02 4.94
C GLU A 46 -4.84 -24.31 6.36
N ASP A 47 -4.16 -23.34 6.97
CA ASP A 47 -3.63 -23.43 8.33
C ASP A 47 -4.70 -23.26 9.43
N GLY A 48 -5.93 -22.91 9.05
CA GLY A 48 -7.04 -22.70 9.99
C GLY A 48 -6.84 -21.50 10.92
N LEU A 49 -6.15 -20.45 10.44
CA LEU A 49 -5.86 -19.24 11.21
C LEU A 49 -7.13 -18.40 11.43
N ASP A 50 -7.18 -17.67 12.55
CA ASP A 50 -8.22 -16.68 12.78
C ASP A 50 -7.97 -15.39 11.96
N ASP A 51 -8.94 -14.47 11.97
CA ASP A 51 -8.86 -13.22 11.20
C ASP A 51 -7.64 -12.36 11.56
N VAL A 52 -7.19 -12.42 12.81
CA VAL A 52 -6.06 -11.63 13.31
C VAL A 52 -4.76 -12.22 12.79
N GLU A 53 -4.56 -13.52 12.92
CA GLU A 53 -3.38 -14.24 12.42
C GLU A 53 -3.33 -14.23 10.89
N THR A 54 -4.48 -14.36 10.22
CA THR A 54 -4.61 -14.18 8.77
C THR A 54 -4.11 -12.79 8.34
N SER A 55 -4.56 -11.74 9.03
CA SER A 55 -4.13 -10.37 8.73
C SER A 55 -2.62 -10.17 8.93
N LYS A 56 -2.03 -10.81 9.95
CA LYS A 56 -0.58 -10.78 10.18
C LYS A 56 0.18 -11.52 9.08
N LEU A 57 -0.33 -12.66 8.64
CA LEU A 57 0.30 -13.44 7.57
C LEU A 57 0.31 -12.66 6.25
N ILE A 58 -0.84 -12.10 5.86
CA ILE A 58 -0.95 -11.22 4.68
C ILE A 58 0.02 -10.05 4.79
N ALA A 59 0.07 -9.40 5.95
CA ALA A 59 1.00 -8.30 6.20
C ALA A 59 2.44 -8.74 6.00
N LYS A 60 2.86 -9.83 6.64
CA LYS A 60 4.20 -10.38 6.51
C LYS A 60 4.59 -10.58 5.05
N TYR A 61 3.77 -11.28 4.26
CA TYR A 61 4.07 -11.59 2.86
C TYR A 61 4.16 -10.32 1.99
N VAL A 62 3.21 -9.38 2.15
CA VAL A 62 3.21 -8.12 1.42
C VAL A 62 4.45 -7.27 1.75
N PHE A 63 4.76 -7.13 3.04
CA PHE A 63 5.91 -6.32 3.48
C PHE A 63 7.24 -6.98 3.12
N GLU A 64 7.37 -8.30 3.21
CA GLU A 64 8.56 -9.04 2.80
C GLU A 64 8.80 -8.93 1.29
N HIS A 65 7.74 -9.00 0.48
CA HIS A 65 7.87 -8.81 -0.97
C HIS A 65 8.34 -7.40 -1.34
N ILE A 66 7.81 -6.37 -0.69
CA ILE A 66 8.20 -4.97 -0.93
C ILE A 66 9.61 -4.69 -0.40
N GLY A 67 9.93 -5.22 0.77
CA GLY A 67 11.24 -5.09 1.41
C GLY A 67 11.53 -3.69 1.98
N GLY A 68 12.82 -3.46 2.24
CA GLY A 68 13.35 -2.19 2.75
C GLY A 68 12.81 -1.77 4.12
N LYS A 69 12.78 -0.45 4.36
CA LYS A 69 12.39 0.17 5.63
C LYS A 69 10.99 -0.25 6.12
N LEU A 70 10.08 -0.58 5.21
CA LEU A 70 8.73 -1.03 5.57
C LEU A 70 8.75 -2.42 6.23
N ASN A 71 9.52 -3.36 5.70
CA ASN A 71 9.67 -4.68 6.31
C ASN A 71 10.45 -4.60 7.63
N GLU A 72 11.49 -3.76 7.67
CA GLU A 72 12.25 -3.50 8.90
C GLU A 72 11.35 -2.96 10.02
N ALA A 73 10.51 -1.96 9.73
CA ALA A 73 9.58 -1.38 10.69
C ALA A 73 8.54 -2.40 11.20
N ARG A 74 8.05 -3.30 10.33
CA ARG A 74 7.18 -4.40 10.73
C ARG A 74 7.87 -5.33 11.73
N ILE A 75 9.09 -5.78 11.42
CA ILE A 75 9.88 -6.67 12.28
C ILE A 75 10.14 -6.01 13.64
N GLU A 76 10.50 -4.72 13.64
CA GLU A 76 10.70 -3.96 14.87
C GLU A 76 9.42 -3.87 15.72
N ALA A 77 8.28 -3.59 15.09
CA ALA A 77 7.00 -3.53 15.80
C ALA A 77 6.57 -4.89 16.37
N GLU A 78 6.81 -5.98 15.66
CA GLU A 78 6.56 -7.34 16.18
C GLU A 78 7.45 -7.66 17.38
N SER A 79 8.74 -7.30 17.31
CA SER A 79 9.69 -7.45 18.43
C SER A 79 9.23 -6.67 19.67
N LYS A 80 8.84 -5.40 19.49
CA LYS A 80 8.33 -4.56 20.60
C LYS A 80 7.02 -5.08 21.18
N ALA A 81 6.11 -5.57 20.34
CA ALA A 81 4.86 -6.18 20.79
C ALA A 81 5.12 -7.43 21.65
N LEU A 82 6.11 -8.26 21.29
CA LEU A 82 6.52 -9.42 22.10
C LEU A 82 7.11 -9.02 23.45
N LEU A 83 7.73 -7.84 23.55
CA LEU A 83 8.21 -7.25 24.81
C LEU A 83 7.10 -6.60 25.64
N GLY A 84 5.85 -6.64 25.16
CA GLY A 84 4.69 -6.05 25.85
C GLY A 84 4.56 -4.55 25.68
N GLU A 85 5.30 -3.94 24.76
CA GLU A 85 5.15 -2.52 24.43
C GLU A 85 3.84 -2.28 23.66
N ASN A 86 3.18 -1.16 23.96
CA ASN A 86 1.99 -0.75 23.22
C ASN A 86 2.41 -0.11 21.89
N VAL A 87 2.48 -0.92 20.84
CA VAL A 87 2.84 -0.49 19.48
C VAL A 87 1.74 -0.82 18.49
N ASN A 88 1.55 0.07 17.51
CA ASN A 88 0.68 -0.22 16.37
C ASN A 88 1.30 -1.36 15.55
N THR A 89 0.63 -2.50 15.53
CA THR A 89 1.07 -3.64 14.70
C THR A 89 0.69 -3.38 13.23
N TYR A 90 1.65 -3.49 12.32
CA TYR A 90 1.48 -3.30 10.87
C TYR A 90 0.64 -4.44 10.24
N ARG A 91 -0.65 -4.53 10.56
CA ARG A 91 -1.55 -5.60 10.05
C ARG A 91 -2.30 -5.21 8.78
N ASN A 92 -2.60 -3.93 8.60
CA ASN A 92 -3.36 -3.47 7.45
C ASN A 92 -2.43 -3.07 6.30
N THR A 93 -2.54 -3.77 5.18
CA THR A 93 -1.71 -3.54 3.98
C THR A 93 -2.40 -2.75 2.88
N CYS A 94 -3.65 -2.29 3.06
CA CYS A 94 -4.40 -1.65 1.98
C CYS A 94 -3.69 -0.42 1.41
N ALA A 95 -3.22 0.49 2.27
CA ALA A 95 -2.47 1.66 1.83
C ALA A 95 -1.15 1.25 1.16
N THR A 96 -0.44 0.26 1.72
CA THR A 96 0.82 -0.25 1.19
C THR A 96 0.66 -0.85 -0.21
N LYS A 97 -0.39 -1.63 -0.46
CA LYS A 97 -0.71 -2.19 -1.79
C LYS A 97 -0.96 -1.09 -2.82
N VAL A 98 -1.67 -0.03 -2.42
CA VAL A 98 -1.90 1.14 -3.28
C VAL A 98 -0.60 1.89 -3.54
N SER A 99 0.22 2.14 -2.51
CA SER A 99 1.53 2.78 -2.66
C SER A 99 2.47 1.99 -3.58
N PHE A 100 2.48 0.66 -3.47
CA PHE A 100 3.21 -0.21 -4.38
C PHE A 100 2.71 -0.05 -5.83
N ALA A 101 1.40 -0.02 -6.04
CA ALA A 101 0.82 0.20 -7.36
C ALA A 101 1.22 1.56 -7.95
N PHE A 102 1.22 2.64 -7.14
CA PHE A 102 1.72 3.95 -7.57
C PHE A 102 3.19 3.90 -7.97
N ASN A 103 4.05 3.27 -7.16
CA ASN A 103 5.49 3.19 -7.44
C ASN A 103 5.85 2.34 -8.66
N ASN A 104 4.93 1.47 -9.09
CA ASN A 104 5.00 0.72 -10.34
C ASN A 104 4.21 1.36 -11.49
N SER A 105 3.73 2.59 -11.31
CA SER A 105 2.99 3.36 -12.32
C SER A 105 3.84 4.50 -12.91
N GLU A 106 3.23 5.28 -13.79
CA GLU A 106 3.83 6.47 -14.40
C GLU A 106 4.14 7.59 -13.39
N ILE A 107 3.43 7.62 -12.25
CA ILE A 107 3.62 8.61 -11.19
C ILE A 107 4.00 7.88 -9.91
N LYS A 108 5.25 8.07 -9.49
CA LYS A 108 5.79 7.45 -8.29
C LYS A 108 5.54 8.34 -7.08
N ILE A 109 5.46 7.72 -5.92
CA ILE A 109 5.52 8.41 -4.64
C ILE A 109 7.01 8.61 -4.35
N ASP A 110 7.48 9.85 -4.48
CA ASP A 110 8.85 10.19 -4.10
C ASP A 110 9.02 10.05 -2.58
N ASP A 111 10.21 9.64 -2.15
CA ASP A 111 10.60 9.79 -0.75
C ASP A 111 10.59 11.30 -0.43
N ILE A 112 9.74 11.71 0.51
CA ILE A 112 9.86 13.03 1.12
C ILE A 112 11.07 12.92 2.06
N ASP A 113 12.21 13.48 1.64
CA ASP A 113 13.41 13.66 2.46
C ASP A 113 13.10 14.36 3.80
#